data_AF-W5SVY8-F1
#
_entry.id   AF-W5SVY8-F1
#
_cell.length_a   1.000
_cell.length_b   1.000
_cell.length_c   1.000
_cell.angle_alpha   90.00
_cell.angle_beta   90.00
_cell.angle_gamma   90.00
#
_symmetry.space_group_name_H-M   'P 1'
#
loop_
_entity.id
_entity.type
_entity.pdbx_description
1 polymer ?
#
loop_
_entity_poly.entity_id
_entity_poly.type
_entity_poly.pdbx_seq_one_letter_code
_entity_poly.pdbx_strand_id
1 'polypeptide(L)'
;MKLVRENVTLDFTKDALLAKLHDFAYLDEQTARDKYKLTQDSRNWKLPIVQQFLKSVNINAKYVKSIVYKPFDVRYTYYTDRKKGIVERSGYSINKHMLSIDDNVALLSTRCLATEVFKHNFVISGGFTATGRCLKENQVSGETCYIFPLFIIEEQKSLLESSMKSNFKETFISFINEKYHKQFQPQEILGYILCNIK
;
A
#
# COMPACT_ATOMS: atom_id res chain seq x y z
N MET A 1 2.09 1.34 -1.86
CA MET A 1 1.59 0.32 -2.81
C MET A 1 1.71 0.83 -4.24
N LYS A 2 2.25 0.05 -5.18
CA LYS A 2 2.21 0.38 -6.61
C LYS A 2 1.16 -0.47 -7.31
N LEU A 3 0.16 0.20 -7.89
CA LEU A 3 -0.92 -0.43 -8.64
C LEU A 3 -0.54 -0.54 -10.11
N VAL A 4 -1.08 -1.55 -10.79
CA VAL A 4 -0.89 -1.76 -12.23
C VAL A 4 -2.23 -1.54 -12.91
N ARG A 5 -2.24 -0.82 -14.04
CA ARG A 5 -3.47 -0.44 -14.77
C ARG A 5 -4.53 0.16 -13.84
N GLU A 6 -4.20 1.28 -13.19
CA GLU A 6 -5.06 1.97 -12.20
C GLU A 6 -6.49 2.24 -12.71
N ASN A 7 -6.66 2.44 -14.02
CA ASN A 7 -7.96 2.60 -14.65
C ASN A 7 -8.90 1.38 -14.51
N VAL A 8 -8.35 0.19 -14.27
CA VAL A 8 -9.08 -1.05 -13.98
C VAL A 8 -9.04 -1.37 -12.48
N THR A 9 -7.90 -1.13 -11.83
CA THR A 9 -7.62 -1.67 -10.49
C THR A 9 -7.93 -0.73 -9.33
N LEU A 10 -8.50 0.44 -9.64
CA LEU A 10 -8.82 1.48 -8.69
C LEU A 10 -10.21 2.07 -8.97
N ASP A 11 -10.94 2.39 -7.91
CA ASP A 11 -12.20 3.13 -8.00
C ASP A 11 -12.51 3.92 -6.71
N PHE A 12 -13.46 4.84 -6.77
CA PHE A 12 -13.92 5.64 -5.64
C PHE A 12 -14.81 4.86 -4.67
N THR A 13 -15.50 3.81 -5.12
CA THR A 13 -16.36 2.99 -4.28
C THR A 13 -16.04 1.51 -4.42
N LYS A 14 -16.35 0.73 -3.37
CA LYS A 14 -16.17 -0.73 -3.37
C LYS A 14 -16.99 -1.39 -4.48
N ASP A 15 -18.24 -0.96 -4.63
CA ASP A 15 -19.18 -1.55 -5.59
C ASP A 15 -18.78 -1.23 -7.03
N ALA A 16 -18.34 0.01 -7.31
CA ALA A 16 -17.84 0.38 -8.63
C ALA A 16 -16.58 -0.41 -9.00
N LEU A 17 -15.65 -0.59 -8.04
CA LEU A 17 -14.48 -1.44 -8.27
C LEU A 17 -14.87 -2.88 -8.57
N LEU A 18 -15.76 -3.49 -7.77
CA LEU A 18 -16.19 -4.88 -7.96
C LEU A 18 -16.89 -5.06 -9.31
N ALA A 19 -17.85 -4.19 -9.64
CA ALA A 19 -18.54 -4.22 -10.92
C ALA A 19 -17.56 -4.10 -12.10
N LYS A 20 -16.58 -3.18 -11.99
CA LYS A 20 -15.53 -3.00 -12.99
C LYS A 20 -14.65 -4.24 -13.14
N LEU A 21 -14.24 -4.87 -12.04
CA LEU A 21 -13.43 -6.09 -12.07
C LEU A 21 -14.20 -7.28 -12.63
N HIS A 22 -15.51 -7.39 -12.32
CA HIS A 22 -16.39 -8.37 -12.92
C HIS A 22 -16.47 -8.19 -14.43
N ASP A 23 -16.85 -7.00 -14.90
CA ASP A 23 -16.87 -6.70 -16.33
C ASP A 23 -15.52 -7.00 -17.00
N PHE A 24 -14.43 -6.47 -16.45
CA PHE A 24 -13.08 -6.68 -16.95
C PHE A 24 -12.67 -8.16 -17.04
N ALA A 25 -13.05 -8.99 -16.08
CA ALA A 25 -12.66 -10.40 -16.05
C ALA A 25 -13.31 -11.21 -17.18
N TYR A 26 -14.53 -10.86 -17.60
CA TYR A 26 -15.34 -11.67 -18.53
C TYR A 26 -15.41 -11.15 -19.96
N LEU A 27 -14.91 -9.93 -20.22
CA LEU A 27 -14.68 -9.46 -21.59
C LEU A 27 -13.63 -10.31 -22.31
N ASP A 28 -13.77 -10.45 -23.62
CA ASP A 28 -12.67 -10.91 -24.46
C ASP A 28 -11.50 -9.91 -24.43
N GLU A 29 -10.31 -10.37 -24.82
CA GLU A 29 -9.10 -9.57 -24.67
C GLU A 29 -9.14 -8.26 -25.45
N GLN A 30 -9.68 -8.25 -26.67
CA GLN A 30 -9.68 -7.07 -27.52
C GLN A 30 -10.65 -6.03 -26.96
N THR A 31 -11.88 -6.44 -26.64
CA THR A 31 -12.87 -5.55 -26.03
C THR A 31 -12.39 -4.99 -24.69
N ALA A 32 -11.73 -5.81 -23.86
CA ALA A 32 -11.13 -5.34 -22.61
C ALA A 32 -10.02 -4.30 -22.84
N ARG A 33 -9.16 -4.52 -23.85
CA ARG A 33 -8.09 -3.56 -24.20
C ARG A 33 -8.66 -2.23 -24.66
N ASP A 34 -9.68 -2.25 -25.50
CA ASP A 34 -10.29 -1.04 -26.06
C ASP A 34 -11.06 -0.27 -24.99
N LYS A 35 -11.96 -0.94 -24.25
CA LYS A 35 -12.78 -0.33 -23.19
C LYS A 35 -11.93 0.30 -22.08
N TYR A 36 -10.90 -0.42 -21.64
CA TYR A 36 -10.02 0.02 -20.57
C TYR A 36 -8.72 0.61 -21.08
N LYS A 37 -8.62 1.02 -22.35
CA LYS A 37 -7.45 1.71 -22.93
C LYS A 37 -6.12 1.07 -22.50
N LEU A 38 -6.06 -0.26 -22.54
CA LEU A 38 -4.89 -1.00 -22.04
C LEU A 38 -3.79 -0.95 -23.08
N THR A 39 -2.61 -0.55 -22.63
CA THR A 39 -1.39 -0.72 -23.44
C THR A 39 -1.04 -2.20 -23.59
N GLN A 40 -0.08 -2.49 -24.47
CA GLN A 40 0.48 -3.82 -24.63
C GLN A 40 0.90 -4.46 -23.29
N ASP A 41 0.84 -5.79 -23.28
CA ASP A 41 1.28 -6.61 -22.16
C ASP A 41 2.77 -6.40 -21.90
N SER A 42 3.18 -6.58 -20.65
CA SER A 42 4.57 -6.49 -20.25
C SER A 42 5.07 -7.86 -19.80
N ARG A 43 6.38 -8.01 -19.62
CA ARG A 43 6.98 -9.22 -19.05
C ARG A 43 6.31 -9.66 -17.74
N ASN A 44 5.92 -8.70 -16.90
CA ASN A 44 5.39 -8.93 -15.56
C ASN A 44 3.86 -8.80 -15.43
N TRP A 45 3.17 -8.47 -16.53
CA TRP A 45 1.72 -8.27 -16.54
C TRP A 45 1.16 -8.72 -17.88
N LYS A 46 0.27 -9.71 -17.85
CA LYS A 46 -0.41 -10.23 -19.05
C LYS A 46 -1.91 -10.27 -18.82
N LEU A 47 -2.69 -9.71 -19.73
CA LEU A 47 -4.14 -9.60 -19.59
C LEU A 47 -4.84 -10.94 -19.30
N PRO A 48 -4.54 -12.04 -20.03
CA PRO A 48 -5.20 -13.32 -19.81
C PRO A 48 -4.97 -13.88 -18.40
N ILE A 49 -3.75 -13.69 -17.88
CA ILE A 49 -3.38 -14.14 -16.54
C ILE A 49 -4.19 -13.40 -15.47
N VAL A 50 -4.38 -12.09 -15.64
CA VAL A 50 -5.14 -11.27 -14.68
C VAL A 50 -6.62 -11.63 -14.72
N GLN A 51 -7.22 -11.76 -15.90
CA GLN A 51 -8.62 -12.16 -16.04
C GLN A 51 -8.88 -13.55 -15.46
N GLN A 52 -8.02 -14.54 -15.78
CA GLN A 52 -8.12 -15.88 -15.21
C GLN A 52 -7.97 -15.86 -13.68
N PHE A 53 -7.04 -15.05 -13.18
CA PHE A 53 -6.87 -14.88 -11.74
C PHE A 53 -8.13 -14.32 -11.08
N LEU A 54 -8.73 -13.25 -11.61
CA LEU A 54 -9.95 -12.65 -11.07
C LEU A 54 -11.09 -13.68 -11.00
N LYS A 55 -11.29 -14.47 -12.05
CA LYS A 55 -12.25 -15.60 -12.06
C LYS A 55 -11.93 -16.62 -10.96
N SER A 56 -10.67 -16.99 -10.81
CA SER A 56 -10.23 -18.00 -9.82
C SER A 56 -10.44 -17.62 -8.35
N VAL A 57 -10.59 -16.31 -8.07
CA VAL A 57 -10.86 -15.80 -6.71
C VAL A 57 -12.31 -15.34 -6.54
N ASN A 58 -13.15 -15.60 -7.54
CA ASN A 58 -14.57 -15.23 -7.58
C ASN A 58 -14.84 -13.74 -7.28
N ILE A 59 -13.85 -12.87 -7.52
CA ILE A 59 -13.93 -11.40 -7.34
C ILE A 59 -14.57 -11.05 -5.97
N ASN A 60 -14.14 -11.74 -4.92
CA ASN A 60 -14.76 -11.64 -3.60
C ASN A 60 -14.47 -10.29 -2.92
N ALA A 61 -15.52 -9.64 -2.41
CA ALA A 61 -15.48 -8.35 -1.72
C ALA A 61 -14.49 -8.30 -0.54
N LYS A 62 -14.17 -9.43 0.11
CA LYS A 62 -13.19 -9.49 1.22
C LYS A 62 -11.78 -9.01 0.83
N TYR A 63 -11.46 -9.06 -0.46
CA TYR A 63 -10.19 -8.62 -1.01
C TYR A 63 -10.18 -7.12 -1.40
N VAL A 64 -11.31 -6.43 -1.28
CA VAL A 64 -11.37 -4.98 -1.50
C VAL A 64 -10.75 -4.28 -0.30
N LYS A 65 -9.74 -3.46 -0.54
CA LYS A 65 -9.01 -2.71 0.49
C LYS A 65 -9.02 -1.22 0.19
N SER A 66 -9.14 -0.42 1.25
CA SER A 66 -9.05 1.03 1.19
C SER A 66 -7.60 1.46 1.03
N ILE A 67 -7.37 2.41 0.13
CA ILE A 67 -6.07 3.00 -0.11
C ILE A 67 -6.17 4.52 -0.14
N VAL A 68 -5.19 5.19 0.43
CA VAL A 68 -4.98 6.63 0.31
C VAL A 68 -4.27 6.87 -1.02
N TYR A 69 -5.03 7.35 -2.02
CA TYR A 69 -4.50 7.66 -3.34
C TYR A 69 -3.68 8.94 -3.34
N LYS A 70 -4.20 9.97 -2.65
CA LYS A 70 -3.60 11.25 -2.28
C LYS A 70 -4.02 11.59 -0.85
N PRO A 71 -3.36 12.52 -0.14
CA PRO A 71 -3.86 12.99 1.16
C PRO A 71 -5.34 13.33 1.08
N PHE A 72 -6.13 12.71 1.97
CA PHE A 72 -7.59 12.88 2.03
C PHE A 72 -8.39 12.35 0.81
N ASP A 73 -7.77 11.64 -0.13
CA ASP A 73 -8.43 10.95 -1.26
C ASP A 73 -8.35 9.43 -1.03
N VAL A 74 -9.40 8.88 -0.43
CA VAL A 74 -9.54 7.44 -0.21
C VAL A 74 -10.21 6.80 -1.42
N ARG A 75 -9.60 5.73 -1.90
CA ARG A 75 -10.08 4.90 -3.00
C ARG A 75 -10.02 3.44 -2.63
N TYR A 76 -10.54 2.59 -3.49
CA TYR A 76 -10.58 1.14 -3.29
C TYR A 76 -9.79 0.42 -4.37
N THR A 77 -9.02 -0.57 -3.95
CA THR A 77 -8.32 -1.50 -4.84
C THR A 77 -8.57 -2.94 -4.40
N TYR A 78 -8.07 -3.88 -5.19
CA TYR A 78 -8.25 -5.30 -4.96
C TYR A 78 -6.91 -5.95 -4.59
N TYR A 79 -6.79 -6.37 -3.33
CA TYR A 79 -5.57 -6.91 -2.75
C TYR A 79 -5.83 -8.32 -2.21
N THR A 80 -5.12 -9.29 -2.77
CA THR A 80 -5.16 -10.70 -2.34
C THR A 80 -3.79 -11.12 -1.79
N ASP A 81 -3.63 -12.38 -1.41
CA ASP A 81 -2.34 -13.03 -1.16
C ASP A 81 -1.62 -13.46 -2.46
N ARG A 82 -2.35 -13.56 -3.58
CA ARG A 82 -1.83 -13.98 -4.89
C ARG A 82 -1.36 -12.77 -5.72
N LYS A 83 -0.06 -12.75 -6.05
CA LYS A 83 0.59 -11.66 -6.78
C LYS A 83 0.37 -11.76 -8.30
N LYS A 84 -0.83 -11.45 -8.79
CA LYS A 84 -1.25 -11.67 -10.19
C LYS A 84 -1.73 -10.41 -10.92
N GLY A 85 -0.96 -9.34 -10.84
CA GLY A 85 -1.07 -8.21 -11.78
C GLY A 85 -2.09 -7.12 -11.43
N ILE A 86 -2.70 -7.16 -10.25
CA ILE A 86 -3.46 -6.01 -9.71
C ILE A 86 -2.52 -5.07 -8.96
N VAL A 87 -1.75 -5.63 -8.03
CA VAL A 87 -0.73 -4.94 -7.25
C VAL A 87 0.66 -5.44 -7.66
N GLU A 88 1.63 -4.55 -7.77
CA GLU A 88 3.02 -4.93 -8.06
C GLU A 88 3.62 -5.73 -6.89
N ARG A 89 4.52 -6.68 -7.18
CA ARG A 89 5.10 -7.59 -6.16
C ARG A 89 5.76 -6.87 -4.98
N SER A 90 6.45 -5.76 -5.26
CA SER A 90 7.07 -4.86 -4.27
C SER A 90 6.04 -4.33 -3.26
N GLY A 91 4.79 -4.19 -3.69
CA GLY A 91 3.68 -3.72 -2.89
C GLY A 91 3.16 -4.72 -1.86
N TYR A 92 3.68 -5.94 -1.74
CA TYR A 92 3.14 -6.90 -0.76
C TYR A 92 3.93 -6.93 0.55
N SER A 93 5.24 -6.71 0.50
CA SER A 93 6.11 -6.84 1.67
C SER A 93 5.77 -5.85 2.78
N ILE A 94 5.49 -4.60 2.42
CA ILE A 94 5.17 -3.54 3.38
C ILE A 94 3.66 -3.48 3.68
N ASN A 95 2.82 -3.62 2.65
CA ASN A 95 1.38 -3.35 2.80
C ASN A 95 0.65 -4.42 3.61
N LYS A 96 1.19 -5.65 3.69
CA LYS A 96 0.66 -6.68 4.60
C LYS A 96 0.58 -6.18 6.05
N HIS A 97 1.57 -5.41 6.51
CA HIS A 97 1.60 -4.91 7.90
C HIS A 97 0.49 -3.91 8.17
N MET A 98 0.13 -3.09 7.18
CA MET A 98 -0.95 -2.11 7.30
C MET A 98 -2.34 -2.72 7.14
N LEU A 99 -2.45 -3.79 6.35
CA LEU A 99 -3.73 -4.42 6.01
C LEU A 99 -4.12 -5.58 6.95
N SER A 100 -3.19 -6.05 7.78
CA SER A 100 -3.39 -7.17 8.71
C SER A 100 -3.35 -6.78 10.19
N ILE A 101 -2.92 -5.56 10.53
CA ILE A 101 -2.91 -5.03 11.90
C ILE A 101 -3.91 -3.87 11.94
N ASP A 102 -4.99 -4.02 12.69
CA ASP A 102 -6.12 -3.08 12.70
C ASP A 102 -5.72 -1.69 13.25
N ASP A 103 -4.99 -1.65 14.37
CA ASP A 103 -4.56 -0.41 15.03
C ASP A 103 -3.12 0.00 14.66
N ASN A 104 -2.66 -0.36 13.45
CA ASN A 104 -1.36 0.09 13.00
C ASN A 104 -1.38 1.59 12.66
N VAL A 105 -0.20 2.17 12.55
CA VAL A 105 -0.02 3.54 12.06
C VAL A 105 1.17 3.53 11.13
N ALA A 106 1.14 4.27 10.03
CA ALA A 106 2.32 4.46 9.19
C ALA A 106 2.59 5.94 8.93
N LEU A 107 3.87 6.29 9.03
CA LEU A 107 4.40 7.52 8.46
C LEU A 107 4.51 7.35 6.95
N LEU A 108 3.97 8.30 6.21
CA LEU A 108 4.17 8.47 4.79
C LEU A 108 5.17 9.61 4.58
N SER A 109 6.23 9.31 3.84
CA SER A 109 7.25 10.32 3.47
C SER A 109 7.87 10.00 2.11
N THR A 110 8.65 10.93 1.57
CA THR A 110 9.39 10.78 0.31
C THR A 110 10.89 10.77 0.58
N ARG A 111 11.66 10.01 -0.22
CA ARG A 111 13.13 9.97 -0.11
C ARG A 111 13.81 11.04 -0.97
N CYS A 112 13.26 11.24 -2.16
CA CYS A 112 13.70 12.27 -3.09
C CYS A 112 12.64 13.35 -3.11
N LEU A 113 13.05 14.60 -3.24
CA LEU A 113 12.17 15.75 -3.42
C LEU A 113 12.22 16.22 -4.87
N ALA A 114 11.08 16.57 -5.43
CA ALA A 114 10.94 17.28 -6.68
C ALA A 114 11.21 18.79 -6.50
N THR A 115 11.22 19.24 -5.24
CA THR A 115 11.39 20.61 -4.81
C THR A 115 12.64 20.76 -3.95
N GLU A 116 13.11 21.99 -3.79
CA GLU A 116 14.30 22.30 -2.98
C GLU A 116 14.05 22.15 -1.48
N VAL A 117 12.79 22.22 -1.05
CA VAL A 117 12.38 22.21 0.36
C VAL A 117 11.43 21.04 0.62
N PHE A 118 11.58 20.38 1.76
CA PHE A 118 10.64 19.37 2.24
C PHE A 118 9.31 20.03 2.62
N LYS A 119 8.20 19.53 2.09
CA LYS A 119 6.90 20.18 2.26
C LYS A 119 5.89 19.38 3.06
N HIS A 120 5.96 18.05 3.02
CA HIS A 120 4.87 17.23 3.53
C HIS A 120 5.30 15.83 3.97
N ASN A 121 4.82 15.46 5.15
CA ASN A 121 4.61 14.07 5.55
C ASN A 121 3.11 13.86 5.80
N PHE A 122 2.69 12.60 5.89
CA PHE A 122 1.31 12.27 6.23
C PHE A 122 1.28 11.00 7.09
N VAL A 123 0.21 10.80 7.84
CA VAL A 123 0.04 9.61 8.67
C VAL A 123 -1.25 8.90 8.25
N ILE A 124 -1.18 7.57 8.16
CA ILE A 124 -2.36 6.72 7.90
C ILE A 124 -2.51 5.69 9.01
N SER A 125 -3.76 5.35 9.33
CA SER A 125 -4.09 4.29 10.28
C SER A 125 -4.13 2.91 9.60
N GLY A 126 -4.15 1.86 10.42
CA GLY A 126 -4.37 0.49 10.01
C GLY A 126 -5.70 0.34 9.27
N GLY A 127 -5.75 -0.67 8.41
CA GLY A 127 -6.83 -0.84 7.44
C GLY A 127 -6.69 0.01 6.17
N PHE A 128 -5.81 1.03 6.18
CA PHE A 128 -5.42 1.79 4.99
C PHE A 128 -3.99 1.47 4.56
N THR A 129 -3.76 1.49 3.25
CA THR A 129 -2.43 1.61 2.65
C THR A 129 -2.35 2.91 1.85
N ALA A 130 -1.19 3.30 1.36
CA ALA A 130 -1.03 4.45 0.46
C ALA A 130 -0.51 4.02 -0.90
N THR A 131 -0.84 4.75 -1.95
CA THR A 131 -0.17 4.55 -3.25
C THR A 131 1.23 5.15 -3.24
N GLY A 132 2.13 4.63 -4.08
CA GLY A 132 3.42 5.26 -4.34
C GLY A 132 3.30 6.69 -4.90
N ARG A 133 2.11 7.09 -5.36
CA ARG A 133 1.81 8.44 -5.87
C ARG A 133 1.24 9.38 -4.81
N CYS A 134 0.94 8.90 -3.60
CA CYS A 134 0.22 9.64 -2.57
C CYS A 134 0.85 11.02 -2.31
N LEU A 135 2.14 11.04 -2.00
CA LEU A 135 2.89 12.27 -1.72
C LEU A 135 3.62 12.86 -2.93
N LYS A 136 3.30 12.40 -4.14
CA LYS A 136 3.97 12.87 -5.36
C LYS A 136 3.40 14.23 -5.79
N GLU A 137 4.22 15.28 -5.86
CA GLU A 137 3.74 16.63 -6.19
C GLU A 137 3.48 16.79 -7.71
N ASN A 138 4.34 16.21 -8.55
CA ASN A 138 4.17 16.25 -10.01
C ASN A 138 4.41 14.89 -10.67
N GLN A 139 3.97 14.70 -11.92
CA GLN A 139 4.11 13.40 -12.59
C GLN A 139 5.53 13.12 -13.11
N VAL A 140 6.36 14.15 -13.27
CA VAL A 140 7.67 14.10 -13.94
C VAL A 140 8.80 13.69 -12.99
N SER A 141 8.65 13.96 -11.69
CA SER A 141 9.69 13.68 -10.70
C SER A 141 9.87 12.18 -10.44
N GLY A 142 11.07 11.79 -10.00
CA GLY A 142 11.34 10.45 -9.46
C GLY A 142 10.75 10.22 -8.05
N GLU A 143 9.98 11.18 -7.52
CA GLU A 143 9.40 11.08 -6.19
C GLU A 143 8.44 9.89 -6.08
N THR A 144 8.52 9.21 -4.95
CA THR A 144 7.63 8.11 -4.58
C THR A 144 7.33 8.20 -3.10
N CYS A 145 6.08 7.93 -2.74
CA CYS A 145 5.65 7.78 -1.37
C CYS A 145 6.14 6.44 -0.81
N TYR A 146 6.87 6.51 0.29
CA TYR A 146 7.25 5.37 1.12
C TYR A 146 6.29 5.27 2.30
N ILE A 147 6.07 4.04 2.75
CA ILE A 147 5.20 3.73 3.89
C ILE A 147 6.12 3.14 4.96
N PHE A 148 6.11 3.72 6.14
CA PHE A 148 6.86 3.26 7.31
C PHE A 148 5.86 2.82 8.39
N PRO A 149 5.42 1.55 8.39
CA PRO A 149 4.55 1.03 9.45
C PRO A 149 5.24 1.11 10.80
N LEU A 150 4.48 1.48 11.83
CA LEU A 150 4.94 1.51 13.21
C LEU A 150 5.12 0.11 13.77
N PHE A 151 4.23 -0.81 13.37
CA PHE A 151 4.30 -2.22 13.72
C PHE A 151 4.45 -3.10 12.49
N ILE A 152 5.21 -4.17 12.65
CA ILE A 152 5.41 -5.20 11.63
C ILE A 152 5.02 -6.57 12.18
N ILE A 153 4.64 -7.42 11.24
CA ILE A 153 4.35 -8.84 11.47
C ILE A 153 5.65 -9.60 11.22
N GLU A 154 6.09 -10.36 12.21
CA GLU A 154 7.18 -11.30 12.05
C GLU A 154 6.66 -12.61 11.45
N GLU A 155 7.27 -13.04 10.36
CA GLU A 155 7.00 -14.36 9.80
C GLU A 155 7.71 -15.40 10.68
N GLN A 156 6.98 -15.99 11.64
CA GLN A 156 7.48 -17.15 12.35
C GLN A 156 7.43 -18.40 11.48
N LYS A 157 8.36 -19.34 11.70
CA LYS A 157 8.40 -20.65 11.02
C LYS A 157 7.25 -21.60 11.44
N SER A 158 6.47 -21.21 12.46
CA SER A 158 5.36 -21.99 13.02
C SER A 158 4.02 -21.49 12.45
N LEU A 159 3.13 -22.43 12.11
CA LEU A 159 1.82 -22.19 11.48
C LEU A 159 0.81 -21.46 12.38
N LEU A 160 1.09 -21.28 13.67
CA LEU A 160 0.04 -20.96 14.64
C LEU A 160 -0.01 -19.51 15.13
N GLU A 161 1.09 -18.76 15.17
CA GLU A 161 1.02 -17.36 15.64
C GLU A 161 2.00 -16.46 14.90
N SER A 162 1.47 -15.38 14.33
CA SER A 162 2.30 -14.27 13.86
C SER A 162 2.53 -13.32 15.02
N SER A 163 3.79 -13.10 15.41
CA SER A 163 4.13 -12.12 16.45
C SER A 163 4.21 -10.72 15.84
N MET A 164 3.59 -9.75 16.50
CA MET A 164 3.69 -8.34 16.16
C MET A 164 4.82 -7.70 16.96
N LYS A 165 5.64 -6.87 16.31
CA LYS A 165 6.62 -6.02 17.01
C LYS A 165 6.68 -4.61 16.44
N SER A 166 7.21 -3.67 17.23
CA SER A 166 7.52 -2.34 16.72
C SER A 166 8.58 -2.40 15.62
N ASN A 167 8.47 -1.51 14.64
CA ASN A 167 9.39 -1.39 13.51
C ASN A 167 10.61 -0.51 13.83
N PHE A 168 10.89 -0.28 15.11
CA PHE A 168 12.12 0.36 15.57
C PHE A 168 13.20 -0.71 15.81
N LYS A 169 14.45 -0.38 15.47
CA LYS A 169 15.58 -1.23 15.83
C LYS A 169 15.75 -1.24 17.34
N GLU A 170 16.03 -2.41 17.91
CA GLU A 170 16.31 -2.55 19.36
C GLU A 170 17.45 -1.63 19.81
N THR A 171 18.51 -1.51 19.01
CA THR A 171 19.63 -0.59 19.31
C THR A 171 19.21 0.87 19.41
N PHE A 172 18.23 1.30 18.62
CA PHE A 172 17.68 2.65 18.69
C PHE A 172 16.81 2.83 19.95
N ILE A 173 15.99 1.84 20.29
CA ILE A 173 15.17 1.85 21.51
C ILE A 173 16.04 1.89 22.76
N SER A 174 17.10 1.07 22.83
CA SER A 174 18.05 1.09 23.94
C SER A 174 18.71 2.47 24.08
N PHE A 175 19.17 3.05 22.97
CA PHE A 175 19.78 4.37 22.96
C PHE A 175 18.87 5.47 23.53
N ILE A 176 17.61 5.56 23.07
CA ILE A 176 16.69 6.60 23.57
C ILE A 176 16.32 6.38 25.03
N ASN A 177 16.13 5.11 25.45
CA ASN A 177 15.74 4.79 26.81
C ASN A 177 16.87 5.12 27.79
N GLU A 178 18.12 4.84 27.41
CA GLU A 178 19.32 5.21 28.19
C GLU A 178 19.46 6.73 28.26
N LYS A 179 19.35 7.43 27.13
CA LYS A 179 19.54 8.88 27.04
C LYS A 179 18.55 9.69 27.89
N TYR A 180 17.29 9.24 27.96
CA TYR A 180 16.23 9.96 28.66
C TYR A 180 15.79 9.28 29.97
N HIS A 181 16.42 8.17 30.34
CA HIS A 181 16.09 7.38 31.53
C HIS A 181 14.59 7.03 31.63
N LYS A 182 13.94 6.79 30.49
CA LYS A 182 12.50 6.51 30.37
C LYS A 182 12.27 5.52 29.24
N GLN A 183 11.36 4.56 29.43
CA GLN A 183 10.84 3.74 28.33
C GLN A 183 9.74 4.50 27.59
N PHE A 184 9.87 4.60 26.27
CA PHE A 184 8.86 5.22 25.41
C PHE A 184 8.02 4.18 24.68
N GLN A 185 6.72 4.44 24.58
CA GLN A 185 5.86 3.72 23.67
C GLN A 185 6.22 4.06 22.22
N PRO A 186 6.10 3.12 21.27
CA PRO A 186 6.39 3.38 19.86
C PRO A 186 5.66 4.61 19.28
N GLN A 187 4.43 4.85 19.74
CA GLN A 187 3.61 5.99 19.34
C GLN A 187 4.18 7.33 19.85
N GLU A 188 4.74 7.38 21.06
CA GLU A 188 5.40 8.59 21.59
C GLU A 188 6.61 8.95 20.72
N ILE A 189 7.40 7.94 20.33
CA ILE A 189 8.55 8.11 19.43
C ILE A 189 8.11 8.62 18.06
N LEU A 190 7.06 8.01 17.47
CA LEU A 190 6.50 8.45 16.21
C LEU A 190 5.99 9.90 16.28
N GLY A 191 5.30 10.26 17.38
CA GLY A 191 4.82 11.62 17.62
C GLY A 191 5.97 12.63 17.69
N TYR A 192 7.06 12.30 18.38
CA TYR A 192 8.26 13.13 18.40
C TYR A 192 8.86 13.31 17.00
N ILE A 193 8.97 12.24 16.21
CA ILE A 193 9.48 12.30 14.83
C ILE A 193 8.61 13.25 14.00
N LEU A 194 7.29 13.09 14.05
CA LEU A 194 6.35 13.92 13.29
C LEU A 194 6.49 15.41 13.59
N CYS A 195 6.63 15.78 14.87
CA CYS A 195 6.80 17.17 15.28
C CYS A 195 8.15 17.79 14.84
N ASN A 196 9.14 16.97 14.49
CA ASN A 196 10.50 17.42 14.20
C ASN A 196 10.95 17.20 12.74
N ILE A 197 10.10 16.62 11.88
CA ILE A 197 10.39 16.57 10.44
C ILE A 197 10.29 17.99 9.88
N LYS A 198 11.39 18.48 9.30
CA LYS A 198 11.51 19.77 8.64
C LYS A 198 12.06 19.60 7.22
#